data_AF-A0A8T6VG67-F1
#
_entry.id   AF-A0A8T6VG67-F1
#
_cell.length_a   1.000
_cell.length_b   1.000
_cell.length_c   1.000
_cell.angle_alpha   90.00
_cell.angle_beta   90.00
_cell.angle_gamma   90.00
#
_symmetry.space_group_name_H-M   'P 1'
#
loop_
_entity.id
_entity.type
_entity.pdbx_description
1 polymer ?
#
loop_
_entity_poly.entity_id
_entity_poly.type
_entity_poly.pdbx_seq_one_letter_code
_entity_poly.pdbx_strand_id
1 'polypeptide(L)'
;TNLRVVANRLLSLKISGFTSLAAGMLKAREVLKEAKRRDRSTIPVMVIITDGSANVPLLRSLATGEIRQFDETGIITREFEELAVKDVIAVSKMIRKEGVHTVVVNTNPHLYGRETYGFSVTRQIASITGGSLHVVGRMVSNEELTERIFGEIAEDQRLIAHKAGQFH
;
A
#
# COMPACT_ATOMS: atom_id res chain seq x y z
N THR A 1 -2.79 -2.60 25.48
CA THR A 1 -2.93 -2.27 24.03
C THR A 1 -4.39 -2.26 23.64
N ASN A 2 -4.86 -1.23 22.95
CA ASN A 2 -6.28 -1.06 22.59
C ASN A 2 -6.68 -1.86 21.34
N LEU A 3 -6.22 -3.12 21.23
CA LEU A 3 -6.33 -3.93 20.03
C LEU A 3 -7.80 -4.16 19.62
N ARG A 4 -8.69 -4.31 20.60
CA ARG A 4 -10.12 -4.49 20.40
C ARG A 4 -10.78 -3.28 19.72
N VAL A 5 -10.39 -2.05 20.09
CA VAL A 5 -10.93 -0.84 19.45
C VAL A 5 -10.40 -0.69 18.03
N VAL A 6 -9.14 -1.07 17.78
CA VAL A 6 -8.57 -1.07 16.42
C VAL A 6 -9.28 -2.09 15.54
N ALA A 7 -9.45 -3.32 16.02
CA ALA A 7 -10.16 -4.38 15.31
C ALA A 7 -11.61 -3.98 14.98
N ASN A 8 -12.35 -3.45 15.95
CA ASN A 8 -13.72 -3.01 15.73
C ASN A 8 -13.82 -1.87 14.71
N ARG A 9 -12.84 -0.95 14.69
CA ARG A 9 -12.80 0.11 13.66
C ARG A 9 -12.54 -0.48 12.27
N LEU A 10 -11.62 -1.43 12.14
CA LEU A 10 -11.33 -2.10 10.87
C LEU A 10 -12.57 -2.85 10.35
N LEU A 11 -13.27 -3.58 11.22
CA LEU A 11 -14.50 -4.31 10.87
C LEU A 11 -15.64 -3.38 10.42
N SER A 12 -15.66 -2.14 10.90
CA SER A 12 -16.68 -1.15 10.53
C SER A 12 -16.39 -0.38 9.23
N LEU A 13 -15.23 -0.60 8.60
CA LEU A 13 -14.86 0.08 7.36
C LEU A 13 -15.76 -0.41 6.22
N LYS A 14 -16.49 0.53 5.62
CA LYS A 14 -17.24 0.26 4.39
C LYS A 14 -16.26 0.16 3.22
N ILE A 15 -16.35 -0.94 2.47
CA ILE A 15 -15.63 -1.11 1.21
C ILE A 15 -16.49 -0.47 0.12
N SER A 16 -15.90 0.45 -0.65
CA SER A 16 -16.54 1.09 -1.81
C SER A 16 -15.92 0.55 -3.10
N GLY A 17 -16.56 0.79 -4.26
CA GLY A 17 -15.96 0.50 -5.57
C GLY A 17 -14.79 1.42 -5.94
N PHE A 18 -14.43 2.37 -5.07
CA PHE A 18 -13.32 3.28 -5.24
C PHE A 18 -12.09 2.79 -4.47
N THR A 19 -10.95 2.82 -5.14
CA THR A 19 -9.65 2.43 -4.62
C THR A 19 -8.68 3.60 -4.77
N SER A 20 -8.79 4.58 -3.87
CA SER A 20 -7.93 5.77 -3.80
C SER A 20 -6.56 5.46 -3.20
N LEU A 21 -5.86 4.49 -3.80
CA LEU A 21 -4.63 3.89 -3.27
C LEU A 21 -3.53 4.93 -3.03
N ALA A 22 -3.28 5.82 -3.98
CA ALA A 22 -2.27 6.89 -3.84
C ALA A 22 -2.57 7.82 -2.66
N ALA A 23 -3.84 8.19 -2.46
CA ALA A 23 -4.25 9.05 -1.34
C ALA A 23 -4.05 8.35 0.01
N GLY A 24 -4.44 7.07 0.10
CA GLY A 24 -4.20 6.25 1.29
C GLY A 24 -2.70 6.13 1.63
N MET A 25 -1.87 5.85 0.63
CA MET A 25 -0.42 5.77 0.78
C MET A 25 0.20 7.11 1.23
N LEU A 26 -0.26 8.24 0.68
CA LEU A 26 0.18 9.57 1.13
C LEU A 26 -0.18 9.84 2.59
N LYS A 27 -1.41 9.48 2.99
CA LYS A 27 -1.85 9.69 4.37
C LYS A 27 -1.05 8.83 5.34
N ALA A 28 -0.84 7.56 5.01
CA ALA A 28 -0.01 6.66 5.80
C ALA A 28 1.43 7.19 5.93
N ARG A 29 2.01 7.67 4.83
CA ARG A 29 3.34 8.31 4.84
C ARG A 29 3.40 9.53 5.77
N GLU A 30 2.40 10.40 5.75
CA GLU A 30 2.34 11.57 6.64
C GLU A 30 2.36 11.14 8.12
N VAL A 31 1.55 10.15 8.48
CA VAL A 31 1.48 9.60 9.84
C VAL A 31 2.80 8.98 10.26
N LEU A 32 3.42 8.15 9.39
CA LEU A 32 4.71 7.50 9.67
C LEU A 32 5.84 8.53 9.81
N LYS A 33 5.85 9.56 8.96
CA LYS A 33 6.83 10.65 9.03
C LYS A 33 6.73 11.40 10.36
N GLU A 34 5.50 11.71 10.81
CA GLU A 34 5.28 12.37 12.10
C GLU A 34 5.69 11.48 13.28
N ALA A 35 5.41 10.18 13.23
CA ALA A 35 5.86 9.23 14.25
C ALA A 35 7.40 9.18 14.35
N LYS A 36 8.10 9.04 13.21
CA LYS A 36 9.57 9.04 13.14
C LYS A 36 10.19 10.37 13.58
N ARG A 37 9.49 11.50 13.35
CA ARG A 37 9.93 12.83 13.80
C ARG A 37 9.88 12.96 15.31
N ARG A 38 8.83 12.41 15.94
CA ARG A 38 8.65 12.42 17.41
C ARG A 38 9.68 11.53 18.10
N ASP A 39 9.96 10.38 17.51
CA ASP A 39 10.97 9.45 18.01
C ASP A 39 11.83 8.93 16.85
N ARG A 40 13.10 9.36 16.83
CA ARG A 40 14.04 8.96 15.78
C ARG A 40 14.40 7.47 15.83
N SER A 41 14.16 6.77 16.94
CA SER A 41 14.39 5.32 17.04
C SER A 41 13.26 4.49 16.43
N THR A 42 12.05 5.06 16.29
CA THR A 42 10.90 4.41 15.65
C THR A 42 11.25 3.90 14.26
N ILE A 43 10.88 2.68 13.91
CA ILE A 43 11.12 2.14 12.57
C ILE A 43 9.82 2.19 11.77
N PRO A 44 9.71 3.00 10.70
CA PRO A 44 8.46 3.17 9.97
C PRO A 44 8.19 1.99 9.04
N VAL A 45 7.05 1.33 9.25
CA VAL A 45 6.56 0.23 8.41
C VAL A 45 5.19 0.58 7.86
N MET A 46 5.01 0.43 6.54
CA MET A 46 3.74 0.58 5.85
C MET A 46 3.28 -0.76 5.32
N VAL A 47 2.11 -1.23 5.76
CA VAL A 47 1.47 -2.44 5.21
C VAL A 47 0.32 -2.00 4.31
N ILE A 48 0.37 -2.39 3.05
CA ILE A 48 -0.62 -2.05 2.02
C ILE A 48 -1.36 -3.33 1.66
N ILE A 49 -2.66 -3.40 1.99
CA ILE A 49 -3.53 -4.53 1.68
C ILE A 49 -4.51 -4.05 0.61
N THR A 50 -4.41 -4.60 -0.61
CA THR A 50 -5.21 -4.14 -1.76
C THR A 50 -5.20 -5.19 -2.88
N ASP A 51 -6.20 -5.21 -3.76
CA ASP A 51 -6.16 -5.94 -5.03
C ASP A 51 -5.29 -5.23 -6.10
N GLY A 52 -4.99 -3.94 -5.89
CA GLY A 52 -4.22 -3.09 -6.78
C GLY A 52 -5.05 -2.33 -7.83
N SER A 53 -6.38 -2.36 -7.74
CA SER A 53 -7.30 -1.73 -8.69
C SER A 53 -7.43 -0.22 -8.52
N ALA A 54 -6.30 0.51 -8.50
CA ALA A 54 -6.29 1.96 -8.29
C ALA A 54 -7.05 2.70 -9.40
N ASN A 55 -8.13 3.40 -9.03
CA ASN A 55 -9.03 4.07 -9.99
C ASN A 55 -9.35 5.53 -9.65
N VAL A 56 -8.94 6.02 -8.47
CA VAL A 56 -9.11 7.42 -8.07
C VAL A 56 -7.75 8.14 -8.08
N PRO A 57 -7.51 9.06 -9.03
CA PRO A 57 -6.28 9.85 -9.04
C PRO A 57 -6.26 10.93 -7.95
N LEU A 58 -5.08 11.46 -7.69
CA LEU A 58 -4.92 12.62 -6.82
C LEU A 58 -5.44 13.87 -7.52
N LEU A 59 -6.17 14.71 -6.77
CA LEU A 59 -6.61 16.03 -7.22
C LEU A 59 -5.44 16.94 -7.58
N ARG A 60 -4.28 16.74 -6.93
CA ARG A 60 -3.05 17.46 -7.27
C ARG A 60 -1.98 16.49 -7.72
N SER A 61 -1.52 16.65 -8.95
CA SER A 61 -0.39 15.90 -9.51
C SER A 61 0.85 16.08 -8.66
N LEU A 62 1.45 15.00 -8.19
CA LEU A 62 2.74 15.06 -7.48
C LEU A 62 3.91 15.34 -8.41
N ALA A 63 3.77 15.03 -9.71
CA ALA A 63 4.82 15.22 -10.70
C ALA A 63 4.85 16.64 -11.27
N THR A 64 3.67 17.22 -11.54
CA THR A 64 3.53 18.51 -12.24
C THR A 64 2.97 19.63 -11.37
N GLY A 65 2.36 19.31 -10.23
CA GLY A 65 1.69 20.28 -9.36
C GLY A 65 0.32 20.75 -9.86
N GLU A 66 -0.10 20.31 -11.04
CA GLU A 66 -1.40 20.56 -11.67
C GLU A 66 -2.56 20.14 -10.75
N ILE A 67 -3.59 20.98 -10.70
CA ILE A 67 -4.86 20.68 -10.04
C ILE A 67 -5.80 20.10 -11.09
N ARG A 68 -6.31 18.89 -10.83
CA ARG A 68 -7.16 18.10 -11.71
C ARG A 68 -8.57 18.05 -11.14
N GLN A 69 -9.57 17.91 -12.01
CA GLN A 69 -10.95 17.65 -11.63
C GLN A 69 -11.42 16.38 -12.33
N PHE A 70 -12.19 15.58 -11.61
CA PHE A 70 -12.74 14.31 -12.08
C PHE A 70 -14.21 14.27 -11.71
N ASP A 71 -15.05 13.83 -12.63
CA ASP A 71 -16.44 13.50 -12.31
C ASP A 71 -16.56 12.05 -11.83
N GLU A 72 -17.61 11.78 -11.07
CA GLU A 72 -17.85 10.46 -10.48
C GLU A 72 -18.07 9.37 -11.55
N THR A 73 -18.66 9.74 -12.69
CA THR A 73 -18.92 8.79 -13.79
C THR A 73 -17.60 8.29 -14.36
N GLY A 74 -16.66 9.19 -14.68
CA GLY A 74 -15.33 8.84 -15.18
C GLY A 74 -14.52 7.98 -14.20
N ILE A 75 -14.67 8.19 -12.89
CA ILE A 75 -14.02 7.34 -11.88
C ILE A 75 -14.63 5.93 -11.88
N ILE A 76 -15.97 5.83 -11.89
CA ILE A 76 -16.69 4.54 -11.90
C ILE A 76 -16.38 3.75 -13.18
N THR A 77 -16.29 4.43 -14.33
CA THR A 77 -15.96 3.82 -15.63
C THR A 77 -14.46 3.57 -15.82
N ARG A 78 -13.64 3.88 -14.80
CA ARG A 78 -12.17 3.70 -14.79
C ARG A 78 -11.44 4.52 -15.87
N GLU A 79 -12.03 5.61 -16.35
CA GLU A 79 -11.43 6.50 -17.34
C GLU A 79 -10.07 7.04 -16.86
N PHE A 80 -9.94 7.29 -15.56
CA PHE A 80 -8.75 7.89 -14.97
C PHE A 80 -7.78 6.88 -14.35
N GLU A 81 -7.92 5.59 -14.63
CA GLU A 81 -7.08 4.52 -14.05
C GLU A 81 -5.58 4.74 -14.28
N GLU A 82 -5.18 5.13 -15.50
CA GLU A 82 -3.77 5.41 -15.79
C GLU A 82 -3.21 6.57 -14.96
N LEU A 83 -4.02 7.61 -14.72
CA LEU A 83 -3.62 8.73 -13.86
C LEU A 83 -3.49 8.28 -12.40
N ALA A 84 -4.43 7.46 -11.92
CA ALA A 84 -4.38 6.91 -10.57
C ALA A 84 -3.12 6.08 -10.34
N VAL A 85 -2.72 5.24 -11.31
CA VAL A 85 -1.48 4.45 -11.21
C VAL A 85 -0.22 5.29 -11.32
N LYS A 86 -0.20 6.33 -12.18
CA LYS A 86 0.92 7.29 -12.21
C LYS A 86 1.11 7.95 -10.84
N ASP A 87 0.01 8.28 -10.16
CA ASP A 87 0.07 8.85 -8.81
C ASP A 87 0.57 7.81 -7.79
N VAL A 88 0.12 6.55 -7.85
CA VAL A 88 0.64 5.45 -7.00
C VAL A 88 2.15 5.28 -7.17
N ILE A 89 2.66 5.30 -8.40
CA ILE A 89 4.09 5.21 -8.71
C ILE A 89 4.84 6.41 -8.12
N ALA A 90 4.30 7.63 -8.24
CA ALA A 90 4.90 8.83 -7.68
C ALA A 90 5.01 8.75 -6.14
N VAL A 91 3.94 8.30 -5.47
CA VAL A 91 3.93 8.12 -4.01
C VAL A 91 4.91 7.01 -3.60
N SER A 92 4.98 5.91 -4.34
CA SER A 92 5.92 4.81 -4.07
C SER A 92 7.38 5.29 -4.10
N LYS A 93 7.72 6.15 -5.07
CA LYS A 93 9.06 6.78 -5.14
C LYS A 93 9.34 7.68 -3.93
N MET A 94 8.35 8.39 -3.41
CA MET A 94 8.49 9.21 -2.21
C MET A 94 8.71 8.35 -0.96
N ILE A 95 7.91 7.30 -0.79
CA ILE A 95 8.03 6.32 0.31
C ILE A 95 9.44 5.70 0.32
N ARG A 96 9.96 5.30 -0.84
CA ARG A 96 11.33 4.78 -0.97
C ARG A 96 12.37 5.78 -0.49
N LYS A 97 12.28 7.04 -0.91
CA LYS A 97 13.22 8.11 -0.52
C LYS A 97 13.25 8.35 0.99
N GLU A 98 12.16 8.04 1.68
CA GLU A 98 12.03 8.22 3.13
C GLU A 98 12.42 6.98 3.94
N GLY A 99 12.85 5.90 3.27
CA GLY A 99 13.29 4.68 3.93
C GLY A 99 12.16 3.97 4.69
N VAL A 100 10.90 4.17 4.27
CA VAL A 100 9.75 3.48 4.85
C VAL A 100 9.73 2.05 4.33
N HIS A 101 9.83 1.07 5.24
CA HIS A 101 9.72 -0.33 4.86
C HIS A 101 8.28 -0.62 4.44
N THR A 102 8.10 -1.24 3.28
CA THR A 102 6.78 -1.45 2.70
C THR A 102 6.51 -2.93 2.53
N VAL A 103 5.37 -3.39 3.04
CA VAL A 103 4.85 -4.73 2.85
C VAL A 103 3.58 -4.62 2.02
N VAL A 104 3.51 -5.28 0.87
CA VAL A 104 2.32 -5.27 0.01
C VAL A 104 1.66 -6.63 0.08
N VAL A 105 0.37 -6.68 0.40
CA VAL A 105 -0.45 -7.89 0.40
C VAL A 105 -1.52 -7.75 -0.68
N ASN A 106 -1.34 -8.48 -1.78
CA ASN A 106 -2.32 -8.54 -2.84
C ASN A 106 -3.44 -9.53 -2.49
N THR A 107 -4.67 -9.02 -2.31
CA THR A 107 -5.83 -9.82 -1.91
C THR A 107 -6.58 -10.48 -3.07
N ASN A 108 -6.31 -10.08 -4.32
CA ASN A 108 -6.99 -10.62 -5.48
C ASN A 108 -6.09 -10.65 -6.74
N PRO A 109 -5.21 -11.66 -6.86
CA PRO A 109 -4.27 -11.77 -7.97
C PRO A 109 -4.92 -12.41 -9.20
N HIS A 110 -5.83 -11.72 -9.87
CA HIS A 110 -6.33 -12.22 -11.16
C HIS A 110 -5.20 -12.18 -12.21
N LEU A 111 -4.90 -13.34 -12.81
CA LEU A 111 -3.76 -13.54 -13.72
C LEU A 111 -4.13 -13.42 -15.21
N TYR A 112 -5.41 -13.27 -15.53
CA TYR A 112 -5.92 -13.14 -16.89
C TYR A 112 -7.00 -12.04 -16.98
N GLY A 113 -7.09 -11.37 -18.13
CA GLY A 113 -8.04 -10.28 -18.39
C GLY A 113 -7.58 -8.90 -17.89
N ARG A 114 -8.47 -7.89 -18.00
CA ARG A 114 -8.22 -6.50 -17.53
C ARG A 114 -7.87 -6.41 -16.03
N GLU A 115 -8.10 -7.47 -15.27
CA GLU A 115 -7.84 -7.56 -13.83
C GLU A 115 -6.37 -7.92 -13.47
N THR A 116 -5.55 -8.29 -14.45
CA THR A 116 -4.07 -8.43 -14.31
C THR A 116 -3.35 -7.15 -13.92
N TYR A 117 -4.04 -6.03 -14.10
CA TYR A 117 -3.53 -4.70 -13.82
C TYR A 117 -3.24 -4.51 -12.32
N GLY A 118 -4.11 -5.00 -11.44
CA GLY A 118 -3.93 -4.84 -9.99
C GLY A 118 -2.69 -5.56 -9.45
N PHE A 119 -2.40 -6.75 -9.99
CA PHE A 119 -1.16 -7.45 -9.69
C PHE A 119 0.08 -6.70 -10.18
N SER A 120 0.01 -6.09 -11.36
CA SER A 120 1.11 -5.28 -11.90
C SER A 120 1.35 -4.03 -11.07
N VAL A 121 0.30 -3.39 -10.57
CA VAL A 121 0.39 -2.22 -9.67
C VAL A 121 1.03 -2.61 -8.33
N THR A 122 0.53 -3.66 -7.67
CA THR A 122 1.08 -4.12 -6.38
C THR A 122 2.54 -4.56 -6.48
N ARG A 123 2.92 -5.24 -7.58
CA ARG A 123 4.33 -5.55 -7.90
C ARG A 123 5.18 -4.31 -8.09
N GLN A 124 4.69 -3.31 -8.82
CA GLN A 124 5.41 -2.04 -9.00
C GLN A 124 5.62 -1.31 -7.68
N ILE A 125 4.61 -1.28 -6.80
CA ILE A 125 4.74 -0.67 -5.47
C ILE A 125 5.90 -1.33 -4.71
N ALA A 126 5.85 -2.66 -4.54
CA ALA A 126 6.87 -3.38 -3.78
C ALA A 126 8.27 -3.20 -4.38
N SER A 127 8.39 -3.30 -5.71
CA SER A 127 9.67 -3.11 -6.39
C SER A 127 10.23 -1.70 -6.23
N ILE A 128 9.39 -0.66 -6.39
CA ILE A 128 9.82 0.74 -6.27
C ILE A 128 10.22 1.05 -4.82
N THR A 129 9.44 0.60 -3.84
CA THR A 129 9.73 0.86 -2.42
C THR A 129 10.89 0.02 -1.89
N GLY A 130 11.32 -1.02 -2.62
CA GLY A 130 12.26 -2.02 -2.13
C GLY A 130 11.66 -2.89 -1.03
N GLY A 131 10.34 -3.03 -1.04
CA GLY A 131 9.54 -3.81 -0.10
C GLY A 131 9.24 -5.23 -0.57
N SER A 132 8.40 -5.91 0.19
CA SER A 132 7.94 -7.28 -0.09
C SER A 132 6.54 -7.28 -0.73
N LEU A 133 6.25 -8.32 -1.52
CA LEU A 133 4.93 -8.58 -2.09
C LEU A 133 4.47 -10.00 -1.73
N HIS A 134 3.33 -10.06 -1.06
CA HIS A 134 2.62 -11.28 -0.70
C HIS A 134 1.32 -11.37 -1.49
N VAL A 135 0.92 -12.58 -1.85
CA VAL A 135 -0.23 -12.81 -2.74
C VAL A 135 -1.15 -13.85 -2.13
N VAL A 136 -2.39 -13.46 -1.87
CA VAL A 136 -3.40 -14.25 -1.14
C VAL A 136 -3.97 -15.40 -1.98
N GLY A 137 -4.35 -15.14 -3.23
CA GLY A 137 -5.03 -16.14 -4.08
C GLY A 137 -4.17 -17.30 -4.62
N ARG A 138 -2.99 -17.57 -4.06
CA ARG A 138 -2.05 -18.59 -4.56
C ARG A 138 -1.96 -19.86 -3.69
N MET A 139 -2.72 -19.98 -2.59
CA MET A 139 -2.59 -21.09 -1.63
C MET A 139 -3.91 -21.86 -1.42
N VAL A 140 -3.77 -23.09 -0.93
CA VAL A 140 -4.83 -24.13 -0.87
C VAL A 140 -5.82 -23.88 0.28
N SER A 141 -5.41 -23.17 1.33
CA SER A 141 -6.24 -22.84 2.49
C SER A 141 -5.98 -21.45 3.08
N ASN A 142 -6.99 -20.85 3.73
CA ASN A 142 -6.89 -19.53 4.38
C ASN A 142 -5.93 -19.52 5.59
N GLU A 143 -5.77 -20.66 6.27
CA GLU A 143 -4.91 -20.80 7.46
C GLU A 143 -3.43 -20.78 7.07
N GLU A 144 -3.01 -21.61 6.11
CA GLU A 144 -1.64 -21.62 5.59
C GLU A 144 -1.21 -20.26 5.04
N LEU A 145 -2.13 -19.58 4.35
CA LEU A 145 -1.87 -18.24 3.84
C LEU A 145 -1.62 -17.24 4.96
N THR A 146 -2.45 -17.28 6.01
CA THR A 146 -2.36 -16.37 7.14
C THR A 146 -1.04 -16.59 7.87
N GLU A 147 -0.71 -17.85 8.18
CA GLU A 147 0.55 -18.22 8.82
C GLU A 147 1.76 -17.79 8.00
N ARG A 148 1.72 -17.98 6.68
CA ARG A 148 2.83 -17.59 5.81
C ARG A 148 3.00 -16.07 5.72
N ILE A 149 1.92 -15.30 5.58
CA ILE A 149 1.98 -13.83 5.59
C ILE A 149 2.51 -13.33 6.93
N PHE A 150 2.02 -13.87 8.05
CA PHE A 150 2.52 -13.46 9.37
C PHE A 150 3.98 -13.85 9.57
N GLY A 151 4.40 -15.03 9.09
CA GLY A 151 5.79 -15.48 9.11
C GLY A 151 6.71 -14.57 8.30
N GLU A 152 6.32 -14.26 7.07
CA GLU A 152 7.07 -13.38 6.16
C GLU A 152 7.13 -11.94 6.71
N ILE A 153 6.02 -11.41 7.27
CA ILE A 153 6.02 -10.10 7.95
C ILE A 153 6.92 -10.12 9.19
N ALA A 154 6.93 -11.20 9.97
CA ALA A 154 7.79 -11.32 11.14
C ALA A 154 9.28 -11.40 10.73
N GLU A 155 9.60 -12.06 9.61
CA GLU A 155 10.94 -12.01 9.03
C GLU A 155 11.33 -10.62 8.56
N ASP A 156 10.43 -9.93 7.85
CA ASP A 156 10.63 -8.54 7.45
C ASP A 156 10.89 -7.66 8.70
N GLN A 157 10.11 -7.82 9.77
CA GLN A 157 10.35 -7.12 11.04
C GLN A 157 11.73 -7.40 11.63
N ARG A 158 12.20 -8.65 11.61
CA ARG A 158 13.54 -9.02 12.09
C ARG A 158 14.63 -8.36 11.23
N LEU A 159 14.49 -8.41 9.90
CA LEU A 159 15.44 -7.80 8.96
C LEU A 159 15.48 -6.27 9.11
N ILE A 160 14.32 -5.65 9.31
CA ILE A 160 14.17 -4.22 9.57
C ILE A 160 14.88 -3.84 10.86
N ALA A 161 14.63 -4.56 11.96
CA ALA A 161 15.25 -4.30 13.26
C ALA A 161 16.78 -4.47 13.19
N HIS A 162 17.26 -5.52 12.53
CA HIS A 162 18.69 -5.75 12.34
C HIS A 162 19.35 -4.64 11.52
N LYS A 163 18.77 -4.23 10.39
CA LYS A 163 19.28 -3.10 9.59
C LYS A 163 19.32 -1.80 10.40
N ALA A 164 18.29 -1.51 11.19
CA ALA A 164 18.26 -0.31 12.02
C ALA A 164 19.34 -0.31 13.13
N GLY A 165 19.69 -1.49 13.66
CA GLY A 165 20.74 -1.65 14.67
C GLY A 165 22.17 -1.49 14.16
N GLN A 166 22.41 -1.69 12.86
CA GLN A 166 23.75 -1.54 12.25
C GLN A 166 24.16 -0.08 11.96
N PHE A 167 23.23 0.88 12.09
CA PHE A 167 23.49 2.32 11.87
C PHE A 167 23.58 3.12 13.19
N HIS A 168 23.75 2.43 14.33
CA HIS A 168 24.12 3.01 15.63
C HIS A 168 25.57 2.64 15.95
#